data_AF-A0A158EXG1-F1
#
_entry.id   AF-A0A158EXG1-F1
#
_cell.length_a   1.000
_cell.length_b   1.000
_cell.length_c   1.000
_cell.angle_alpha   90.00
_cell.angle_beta   90.00
_cell.angle_gamma   90.00
#
_symmetry.space_group_name_H-M   'P 1'
#
loop_
_entity.id
_entity.type
_entity.pdbx_description
1 polymer ?
#
loop_
_entity_poly.entity_id
_entity_poly.type
_entity_poly.pdbx_seq_one_letter_code
_entity_poly.pdbx_strand_id
1 'polypeptide(L)'
;MEDRDDLDGATQTTAGGLIRLTSVIAGLAREGAIDTRFGAKLFKRLDKEARRVTIGAVPLDEAEQAALVGALGELDLALRQRDAASLVEANARLRESEGASAKRRKSKKDSDA
;
A
#
# COMPACT_ATOMS: atom_id res chain seq x y z
N MET A 1 -8.04 26.98 -10.15
CA MET A 1 -9.27 26.50 -9.48
C MET A 1 -8.83 25.98 -8.13
N GLU A 2 -9.09 26.78 -7.10
CA GLU A 2 -8.88 26.39 -5.72
C GLU A 2 -10.10 25.54 -5.33
N ASP A 3 -9.92 24.23 -5.24
CA ASP A 3 -10.89 23.34 -4.59
C ASP A 3 -10.80 23.58 -3.08
N ARG A 4 -11.32 24.72 -2.63
CA ARG A 4 -11.76 24.90 -1.25
C ARG A 4 -13.03 24.09 -1.09
N ASP A 5 -12.86 22.80 -0.81
CA ASP A 5 -13.90 22.05 -0.13
C ASP A 5 -14.09 22.72 1.23
N ASP A 6 -15.23 23.39 1.40
CA ASP A 6 -15.79 23.77 2.68
C ASP A 6 -16.01 22.50 3.50
N LEU A 7 -14.97 22.08 4.21
CA LEU A 7 -15.08 21.05 5.24
C LEU A 7 -15.81 21.68 6.42
N ASP A 8 -17.07 21.29 6.58
CA ASP A 8 -17.83 21.44 7.81
C ASP A 8 -16.93 21.06 9.02
N GLY A 9 -16.85 21.95 10.01
CA GLY A 9 -15.88 21.87 11.12
C GLY A 9 -15.97 20.59 11.96
N ALA A 10 -17.01 19.77 11.74
CA ALA A 10 -17.22 18.49 12.41
C ALA A 10 -16.29 17.34 11.92
N THR A 11 -15.68 17.45 10.74
CA THR A 11 -14.78 16.41 10.17
C THR A 11 -13.32 16.85 10.05
N GLN A 12 -12.82 17.62 11.02
CA GLN A 12 -11.43 18.07 10.99
C GLN A 12 -10.45 16.90 11.19
N THR A 13 -9.59 16.66 10.20
CA THR A 13 -8.50 15.69 10.35
C THR A 13 -7.50 16.17 11.39
N THR A 14 -7.14 15.31 12.34
CA THR A 14 -6.13 15.55 13.37
C THR A 14 -4.92 14.66 13.14
N ALA A 15 -3.73 15.09 13.60
CA ALA A 15 -2.52 14.26 13.52
C ALA A 15 -2.73 12.91 14.21
N GLY A 16 -3.26 12.90 15.43
CA GLY A 16 -3.55 11.67 16.17
C GLY A 16 -4.53 10.74 15.45
N GLY A 17 -5.58 11.28 14.82
CA GLY A 17 -6.51 10.50 14.00
C GLY A 17 -5.83 9.88 12.78
N LEU A 18 -5.02 10.68 12.09
CA LEU A 18 -4.30 10.25 10.89
C LEU A 18 -3.22 9.21 11.19
N ILE A 19 -2.49 9.35 12.30
CA ILE A 19 -1.52 8.36 12.80
C ILE A 19 -2.22 7.02 13.02
N ARG A 20 -3.30 7.00 13.82
CA ARG A 20 -4.03 5.76 14.12
C ARG A 20 -4.57 5.09 12.86
N LEU A 21 -5.19 5.87 11.97
CA LEU A 21 -5.72 5.36 10.71
C LEU A 21 -4.60 4.74 9.85
N THR A 22 -3.48 5.44 9.72
CA THR A 22 -2.33 4.99 8.92
C THR A 22 -1.75 3.69 9.49
N SER A 23 -1.58 3.58 10.81
CA SER A 23 -1.09 2.36 11.46
C SER A 23 -2.03 1.16 11.27
N VAL A 24 -3.36 1.36 11.34
CA VAL A 24 -4.34 0.29 11.07
C VAL A 24 -4.23 -0.19 9.62
N ILE A 25 -4.14 0.74 8.66
CA ILE A 25 -3.99 0.42 7.25
C ILE A 25 -2.66 -0.32 7.00
N ALA A 26 -1.57 0.07 7.68
CA ALA A 26 -0.29 -0.63 7.58
C ALA A 26 -0.39 -2.09 8.07
N GLY A 27 -1.15 -2.35 9.14
CA GLY A 27 -1.50 -3.70 9.58
C GLY A 27 -2.22 -4.50 8.49
N LEU A 28 -3.30 -3.95 7.95
CA LEU A 28 -4.09 -4.58 6.88
C LEU A 28 -3.26 -4.84 5.60
N ALA A 29 -2.32 -3.94 5.26
CA ALA A 29 -1.41 -4.12 4.13
C ALA A 29 -0.45 -5.32 4.35
N ARG A 30 0.08 -5.49 5.56
CA ARG A 30 0.92 -6.65 5.93
C ARG A 30 0.14 -7.97 5.85
N GLU A 31 -1.12 -7.95 6.27
CA GLU A 31 -2.03 -9.11 6.18
C GLU A 31 -2.45 -9.42 4.73
N GLY A 32 -2.15 -8.54 3.77
CA GLY A 32 -2.58 -8.67 2.39
C GLY A 32 -4.08 -8.46 2.20
N ALA A 33 -4.76 -7.84 3.17
CA ALA A 33 -6.17 -7.50 3.11
C ALA A 33 -6.46 -6.27 2.21
N ILE A 34 -5.42 -5.60 1.73
CA ILE A 34 -5.49 -4.41 0.87
C ILE A 34 -4.86 -4.71 -0.48
N ASP A 35 -5.59 -4.42 -1.56
CA ASP A 35 -5.05 -4.40 -2.93
C ASP A 35 -3.94 -3.34 -3.06
N THR A 36 -2.81 -3.69 -3.68
CA THR A 36 -1.62 -2.82 -3.70
C THR A 36 -1.84 -1.52 -4.48
N ARG A 37 -2.69 -1.53 -5.52
CA ARG A 37 -3.01 -0.33 -6.30
C ARG A 37 -3.93 0.60 -5.51
N PHE A 38 -4.92 0.02 -4.83
CA PHE A 38 -5.77 0.78 -3.92
C PHE A 38 -4.94 1.37 -2.76
N GLY A 39 -4.08 0.56 -2.14
CA GLY A 39 -3.18 1.00 -1.07
C GLY A 39 -2.28 2.16 -1.49
N ALA A 40 -1.67 2.11 -2.69
CA ALA A 40 -0.86 3.22 -3.21
C ALA A 40 -1.66 4.52 -3.43
N LYS A 41 -2.92 4.41 -3.88
CA LYS A 41 -3.81 5.59 -4.01
C LYS A 41 -4.20 6.14 -2.65
N LEU A 42 -4.50 5.27 -1.70
CA LEU A 42 -4.85 5.64 -0.33
C LEU A 42 -3.68 6.34 0.36
N PHE A 43 -2.47 5.81 0.26
CA PHE A 43 -1.25 6.44 0.76
C PHE A 43 -1.08 7.88 0.23
N LYS A 44 -1.26 8.10 -1.08
CA LYS A 44 -1.19 9.45 -1.67
C LYS A 44 -2.25 10.40 -1.11
N ARG A 45 -3.42 9.90 -0.70
CA ARG A 45 -4.46 10.71 -0.06
C ARG A 45 -4.09 11.04 1.39
N LEU A 46 -3.58 10.07 2.13
CA LEU A 46 -3.12 10.26 3.51
C LEU A 46 -1.91 11.21 3.58
N ASP A 47 -0.97 11.15 2.63
CA ASP A 47 0.16 12.10 2.55
C ASP A 47 -0.32 13.54 2.32
N LYS A 48 -1.31 13.73 1.44
CA LYS A 48 -1.93 15.05 1.24
C LYS A 48 -2.59 15.56 2.50
N GLU A 49 -3.28 14.69 3.22
CA GLU A 49 -3.94 15.06 4.46
C GLU A 49 -2.94 15.36 5.57
N ALA A 50 -1.84 14.62 5.66
CA ALA A 50 -0.75 14.90 6.59
C ALA A 50 -0.13 16.26 6.33
N ARG A 51 0.08 16.64 5.05
CA ARG A 51 0.54 17.99 4.70
C ARG A 51 -0.45 19.07 5.14
N ARG A 52 -1.76 18.83 5.00
CA ARG A 52 -2.80 19.77 5.46
C ARG A 52 -2.79 19.92 6.97
N VAL A 53 -2.65 18.83 7.71
CA VAL A 53 -2.54 18.85 9.18
C VAL A 53 -1.30 19.62 9.62
N THR A 54 -0.14 19.38 8.99
CA THR A 54 1.12 20.05 9.34
C THR A 54 1.12 21.56 9.06
N ILE A 55 0.40 22.01 8.02
CA ILE A 55 0.27 23.43 7.65
C ILE A 55 -0.95 24.08 8.33
N GLY A 56 -1.68 23.32 9.15
CA GLY A 56 -2.92 23.76 9.78
C GLY A 56 -2.75 24.90 10.79
N ALA A 57 -3.87 25.40 11.29
CA ALA A 57 -3.91 26.49 12.26
C ALA A 57 -3.22 26.17 13.61
N VAL A 58 -3.16 24.88 13.98
CA VAL A 58 -2.48 24.41 15.18
C VAL A 58 -1.20 23.69 14.74
N PRO A 59 -0.01 24.24 15.07
CA PRO A 59 1.25 23.57 14.75
C PRO A 59 1.36 22.27 15.56
N LEU A 60 1.91 21.23 14.93
CA LEU A 60 2.25 19.99 15.60
C LEU A 60 3.51 20.18 16.44
N ASP A 61 3.58 19.49 17.58
CA ASP A 61 4.85 19.35 18.27
C ASP A 61 5.80 18.38 17.53
N GLU A 62 7.08 18.36 17.94
CA GLU A 62 8.09 17.52 17.30
C GLU A 62 7.77 16.01 17.40
N ALA A 63 7.16 15.58 18.51
CA ALA A 63 6.81 14.18 18.72
C ALA A 63 5.63 13.76 17.84
N GLU A 64 4.61 14.60 17.71
CA GLU A 64 3.48 14.41 16.81
C GLU A 64 3.92 14.40 15.34
N GLN A 65 4.82 15.32 14.97
CA GLN A 65 5.37 15.37 13.62
C GLN A 65 6.19 14.10 13.30
N ALA A 66 7.06 13.67 14.22
CA ALA A 66 7.83 12.44 14.08
C ALA A 66 6.93 11.19 14.00
N ALA A 67 5.90 11.12 14.85
CA ALA A 67 4.93 10.03 14.85
C ALA A 67 4.13 9.96 13.55
N LEU A 68 3.70 11.10 13.01
CA LEU A 68 2.97 11.17 11.74
C LEU A 68 3.84 10.72 10.56
N VAL A 69 5.09 11.20 10.49
CA VAL A 69 6.05 10.78 9.45
C VAL A 69 6.36 9.29 9.59
N GLY A 70 6.58 8.81 10.82
CA GLY A 70 6.83 7.40 11.11
C GLY A 70 5.68 6.50 10.65
N ALA A 71 4.44 6.82 11.00
CA ALA A 71 3.26 6.05 10.60
C ALA A 71 3.11 5.99 9.07
N LEU A 72 3.31 7.11 8.37
CA LEU A 72 3.27 7.13 6.90
C LEU A 72 4.39 6.29 6.28
N GLY A 73 5.61 6.36 6.83
CA GLY A 73 6.73 5.55 6.41
C GLY A 73 6.48 4.05 6.59
N GLU A 74 5.88 3.65 7.71
CA GLU A 74 5.48 2.26 7.95
C GLU A 74 4.45 1.76 6.95
N LEU A 75 3.44 2.58 6.62
CA LEU A 75 2.44 2.24 5.61
C LEU A 75 3.08 2.07 4.22
N ASP A 76 3.91 3.01 3.79
CA ASP A 76 4.61 2.92 2.50
C ASP A 76 5.47 1.66 2.41
N LEU A 77 6.23 1.35 3.47
CA LEU A 77 7.03 0.14 3.56
C LEU A 77 6.16 -1.12 3.44
N ALA A 78 5.06 -1.19 4.21
CA ALA A 78 4.16 -2.34 4.18
C ALA A 78 3.56 -2.58 2.80
N LEU A 79 3.14 -1.51 2.11
CA LEU A 79 2.59 -1.60 0.74
C LEU A 79 3.63 -2.10 -0.26
N ARG A 80 4.87 -1.59 -0.19
CA ARG A 80 5.97 -2.04 -1.07
C ARG A 80 6.35 -3.50 -0.82
N GLN A 81 6.41 -3.91 0.44
CA GLN A 81 6.68 -5.30 0.81
C GLN A 81 5.57 -6.22 0.28
N ARG A 82 4.30 -5.81 0.39
CA ARG A 82 3.18 -6.60 -0.12
C ARG A 82 3.21 -6.71 -1.65
N ASP A 83 3.51 -5.62 -2.34
CA ASP A 83 3.66 -5.61 -3.80
C ASP A 83 4.81 -6.53 -4.26
N ALA A 84 5.97 -6.44 -3.60
CA ALA A 84 7.11 -7.32 -3.88
C ALA A 84 6.75 -8.80 -3.66
N ALA A 85 6.07 -9.13 -2.55
CA ALA A 85 5.63 -10.49 -2.27
C ALA A 85 4.66 -11.01 -3.36
N SER A 86 3.72 -10.17 -3.81
CA SER A 86 2.80 -10.51 -4.89
C SER A 86 3.53 -10.80 -6.20
N LEU A 87 4.59 -10.05 -6.52
CA LEU A 87 5.40 -10.28 -7.73
C LEU A 87 6.21 -11.57 -7.63
N VAL A 88 6.76 -11.89 -6.46
CA VAL A 88 7.49 -13.15 -6.23
C VAL A 88 6.55 -14.34 -6.39
N GLU A 89 5.35 -14.29 -5.82
CA GLU A 89 4.34 -15.35 -5.94
C GLU A 89 3.90 -15.54 -7.39
N ALA A 90 3.63 -14.44 -8.12
CA ALA A 90 3.29 -14.51 -9.53
C ALA A 90 4.41 -15.15 -10.37
N ASN A 91 5.66 -14.79 -10.13
CA ASN A 91 6.82 -15.39 -10.81
C ASN A 91 6.99 -16.88 -10.49
N ALA A 92 6.75 -17.30 -9.24
CA ALA A 92 6.80 -18.71 -8.85
C ALA A 92 5.75 -19.52 -9.64
N ARG A 93 4.50 -19.03 -9.70
CA ARG A 93 3.41 -19.65 -10.45
C ARG A 93 3.72 -19.76 -11.95
N LEU A 94 4.36 -18.74 -12.53
CA LEU A 94 4.78 -18.78 -13.93
C LEU A 94 5.79 -19.90 -14.19
N ARG A 95 6.83 -20.02 -13.35
CA ARG A 95 7.85 -21.08 -13.46
C ARG A 95 7.26 -22.48 -13.33
N GLU A 96 6.32 -22.67 -12.40
CA GLU A 96 5.60 -23.94 -12.25
C GLU A 96 4.81 -24.30 -13.51
N SER A 97 4.11 -23.33 -14.10
CA SER A 97 3.34 -23.52 -15.33
C SER A 97 4.23 -23.85 -16.55
N GLU A 98 5.39 -23.20 -16.67
CA GLU A 98 6.36 -23.46 -17.73
C GLU A 98 6.97 -24.86 -17.60
N GLY A 99 7.37 -25.27 -16.39
CA GLY A 99 7.89 -26.61 -16.11
C GLY A 99 6.88 -27.73 -16.39
N ALA A 100 5.60 -27.51 -16.11
CA ALA A 100 4.53 -28.46 -16.43
C ALA A 100 4.28 -28.58 -17.95
N SER A 101 4.38 -27.46 -18.68
CA SER A 101 4.20 -27.43 -20.14
C SER A 101 5.33 -28.15 -20.91
N ALA A 102 6.57 -28.11 -20.38
CA ALA A 102 7.71 -28.80 -20.96
C ALA A 102 7.60 -30.33 -20.85
N LYS A 103 7.03 -30.86 -19.75
CA LYS A 103 6.79 -32.31 -19.59
C LYS A 103 5.76 -32.86 -20.58
N ARG A 104 4.70 -32.11 -20.92
CA ARG A 104 3.67 -32.57 -21.90
C ARG A 104 4.15 -32.57 -23.35
N ARG A 105 5.18 -31.79 -23.70
CA ARG A 105 5.70 -31.73 -25.08
C ARG A 105 6.69 -32.85 -25.43
N LYS A 106 7.32 -33.49 -24.44
CA LYS A 106 8.31 -34.55 -24.68
C LYS A 106 7.69 -35.94 -24.87
N SER A 107 6.40 -36.14 -24.58
CA SER A 107 5.73 -37.45 -24.64
C SER A 107 5.00 -37.74 -25.97
N LYS A 108 5.20 -36.95 -27.04
CA LYS A 108 4.50 -37.15 -28.34
C LYS A 108 5.44 -37.18 -29.55
N LYS A 109 6.73 -37.47 -29.36
CA LYS A 109 7.69 -37.62 -30.47
C LYS A 109 8.61 -38.81 -30.20
N ASP A 110 8.03 -40.00 -30.13
CA ASP A 110 8.71 -41.30 -30.28
C ASP A 110 7.63 -42.39 -30.42
N SER A 111 6.94 -42.40 -31.56
CA SER A 111 6.17 -43.54 -32.09
C SER A 111 5.76 -43.21 -33.52
N ASP A 112 6.67 -43.44 -34.45
CA ASP A 112 6.32 -44.07 -35.72
C ASP A 112 7.58 -44.78 -36.21
N ALA A 113 7.46 -46.09 -36.35
CA ALA A 113 8.45 -47.04 -36.86
C ALA A 113 8.09 -47.40 -38.30
#